data_AF-A0A246NE77-F1
#
_entry.id   AF-A0A246NE77-F1
#
_cell.length_a   1.000
_cell.length_b   1.000
_cell.length_c   1.000
_cell.angle_alpha   90.00
_cell.angle_beta   90.00
_cell.angle_gamma   90.00
#
_symmetry.space_group_name_H-M   'P 1'
#
loop_
_entity.id
_entity.type
_entity.pdbx_description
1 polymer ?
#
loop_
_entity_poly.entity_id
_entity_poly.type
_entity_poly.pdbx_seq_one_letter_code
_entity_poly.pdbx_strand_id
1 'polypeptide(L)'
;MYGKLVITGIVVTLLSGCSAGFRPSLEDYKGSDAARVRAASEGNTALQFYEKQPSGCYKKVLERRVTAGLAILGIPVSGNKKIGMPESSNNKGVFINEFTIKPGQLISIIHYWTQPGYYQNTERSVSTRFIPQPNHDYDIVVTGSEFGGDSVSVRDLDPGAKIVGWEGNYCPSGIFD
;
A
#
# COMPACT_ATOMS: atom_id res chain seq x y z
N MET A 1 -19.04 -20.94 -37.87
CA MET A 1 -19.50 -19.93 -36.88
C MET A 1 -19.22 -20.32 -35.42
N TYR A 2 -19.20 -21.61 -35.05
CA TYR A 2 -18.92 -22.05 -33.67
C TYR A 2 -17.48 -21.82 -33.17
N GLY A 3 -16.46 -21.91 -34.03
CA GLY A 3 -15.06 -21.70 -33.61
C GLY A 3 -14.75 -20.28 -33.11
N LYS A 4 -15.43 -19.25 -33.65
CA LYS A 4 -15.28 -17.87 -33.15
C LYS A 4 -15.89 -17.69 -31.76
N LEU A 5 -17.02 -18.34 -31.47
CA LEU A 5 -17.66 -18.29 -30.15
C LEU A 5 -16.82 -19.01 -29.08
N VAL A 6 -16.16 -20.12 -29.42
CA VAL A 6 -15.26 -20.84 -28.51
C VAL A 6 -14.03 -20.00 -28.15
N ILE A 7 -13.41 -19.35 -29.14
CA ILE A 7 -12.24 -18.48 -28.91
C ILE A 7 -12.62 -17.28 -28.04
N THR A 8 -13.76 -16.62 -28.32
CA THR A 8 -14.23 -15.50 -27.49
C THR A 8 -14.58 -15.96 -26.07
N GLY A 9 -15.19 -17.14 -25.90
CA GLY A 9 -15.49 -17.71 -24.58
C GLY A 9 -14.25 -18.00 -23.73
N ILE A 10 -13.18 -18.52 -24.35
CA ILE A 10 -11.89 -18.79 -23.67
C ILE A 10 -11.19 -17.49 -23.27
N VAL A 11 -11.25 -16.45 -24.11
CA VAL A 11 -10.64 -15.15 -23.77
C VAL A 11 -11.35 -14.48 -22.60
N VAL A 12 -12.68 -14.61 -22.52
CA VAL A 12 -13.48 -14.04 -21.40
C VAL A 12 -13.23 -14.79 -20.09
N THR A 13 -13.05 -16.12 -20.11
CA THR A 13 -12.72 -16.89 -18.89
C THR A 13 -11.27 -16.69 -18.42
N LEU A 14 -10.34 -16.34 -19.31
CA LEU A 14 -8.97 -16.01 -18.93
C LEU A 14 -8.83 -14.62 -18.28
N LEU A 15 -9.81 -13.72 -18.50
CA LEU A 15 -9.80 -12.37 -17.95
C LEU A 15 -10.36 -12.27 -16.51
N SER A 16 -11.05 -13.31 -16.01
CA SER A 16 -11.66 -13.28 -14.66
C SER A 16 -10.64 -13.36 -13.50
N GLY A 17 -9.35 -13.50 -13.81
CA GLY A 17 -8.27 -13.55 -12.83
C GLY A 17 -7.39 -12.30 -12.75
N CYS A 18 -7.59 -11.30 -13.61
CA CYS A 18 -6.69 -10.14 -13.66
C CYS A 18 -7.19 -9.00 -12.78
N SER A 19 -6.32 -8.47 -11.90
CA SER A 19 -6.58 -7.23 -11.16
C SER A 19 -5.57 -6.16 -11.54
N ALA A 20 -6.03 -4.94 -11.81
CA ALA A 20 -5.18 -3.79 -12.15
C ALA A 20 -5.32 -2.67 -11.11
N GLY A 21 -4.19 -2.18 -10.61
CA GLY A 21 -4.09 -1.05 -9.69
C GLY A 21 -3.78 0.24 -10.46
N PHE A 22 -4.77 1.13 -10.58
CA PHE A 22 -4.64 2.40 -11.30
C PHE A 22 -3.92 3.52 -10.52
N ARG A 23 -3.69 3.33 -9.22
CA ARG A 23 -2.91 4.27 -8.42
C ARG A 23 -1.46 4.31 -8.92
N PRO A 24 -0.84 5.49 -9.09
CA PRO A 24 0.57 5.58 -9.44
C PRO A 24 1.45 4.88 -8.41
N SER A 25 2.49 4.18 -8.87
CA SER A 25 3.49 3.56 -7.99
C SER A 25 4.26 4.63 -7.22
N LEU A 26 4.69 4.30 -6.01
CA LEU A 26 5.64 5.12 -5.28
C LEU A 26 6.96 5.22 -6.05
N GLU A 27 7.46 6.45 -6.16
CA GLU A 27 8.77 6.76 -6.74
C GLU A 27 9.83 6.79 -5.64
N ASP A 28 11.04 6.34 -5.97
CA ASP A 28 12.15 6.32 -5.03
C ASP A 28 12.67 7.72 -4.75
N TYR A 29 12.69 8.08 -3.47
CA TYR A 29 13.47 9.21 -3.00
C TYR A 29 14.97 9.01 -3.25
N LYS A 30 15.66 10.05 -3.72
CA LYS A 30 17.07 9.98 -4.13
C LYS A 30 18.06 10.62 -3.14
N GLY A 31 17.58 11.12 -2.00
CA GLY A 31 18.45 11.70 -0.97
C GLY A 31 19.29 10.63 -0.26
N SER A 32 20.45 11.04 0.25
CA SER A 32 21.38 10.16 0.97
C SER A 32 20.88 9.75 2.35
N ASP A 33 19.89 10.47 2.89
CA ASP A 33 19.22 10.24 4.17
C ASP A 33 17.94 9.39 4.03
N ALA A 34 17.74 8.75 2.87
CA ALA A 34 16.54 7.99 2.57
C ALA A 34 16.22 6.96 3.65
N ALA A 35 14.98 7.03 4.15
CA ALA A 35 14.38 5.89 4.84
C ALA A 35 13.90 4.88 3.79
N ARG A 36 13.77 3.61 4.18
CA ARG A 36 13.30 2.55 3.29
C ARG A 36 12.08 1.88 3.86
N VAL A 37 11.16 1.50 2.98
CA VAL A 37 9.93 0.84 3.35
C VAL A 37 9.71 -0.40 2.49
N ARG A 38 9.33 -1.50 3.14
CA ARG A 38 8.97 -2.75 2.52
C ARG A 38 7.50 -3.06 2.76
N ALA A 39 6.79 -3.45 1.72
CA ALA A 39 5.42 -3.94 1.79
C ALA A 39 5.27 -5.24 1.02
N ALA A 40 4.26 -6.04 1.36
CA ALA A 40 3.81 -7.11 0.49
C ALA A 40 3.39 -6.54 -0.89
N SER A 41 3.71 -7.26 -1.95
CA SER A 41 3.31 -6.89 -3.32
C SER A 41 1.83 -7.19 -3.58
N GLU A 42 1.22 -8.05 -2.78
CA GLU A 42 -0.19 -8.41 -2.88
C GLU A 42 -1.09 -7.41 -2.14
N GLY A 43 -2.38 -7.41 -2.49
CA GLY A 43 -3.38 -6.54 -1.88
C GLY A 43 -3.36 -5.10 -2.38
N ASN A 44 -4.01 -4.21 -1.62
CA ASN A 44 -4.25 -2.82 -2.01
C ASN A 44 -3.78 -1.85 -0.92
N THR A 45 -2.46 -1.72 -0.80
CA THR A 45 -1.81 -0.84 0.20
C THR A 45 -1.15 0.36 -0.49
N ALA A 46 -1.33 1.53 0.09
CA ALA A 46 -0.78 2.79 -0.41
C ALA A 46 -0.21 3.65 0.72
N LEU A 47 0.69 4.57 0.35
CA LEU A 47 1.14 5.66 1.18
C LEU A 47 0.42 6.95 0.80
N GLN A 48 -0.19 7.59 1.79
CA GLN A 48 -0.75 8.93 1.70
C GLN A 48 0.20 9.91 2.35
N PHE A 49 0.52 11.00 1.65
CA PHE A 49 1.45 12.03 2.11
C PHE A 49 0.66 13.29 2.47
N TYR A 50 1.06 13.92 3.57
CA TYR A 50 0.37 15.06 4.15
C TYR A 50 1.28 16.27 4.32
N GLU A 51 0.68 17.44 4.21
CA GLU A 51 1.30 18.72 4.54
C GLU A 51 0.44 19.47 5.56
N LYS A 52 1.11 20.04 6.56
CA LYS A 52 0.47 20.88 7.57
C LYS A 52 0.13 22.24 6.95
N GLN A 53 -1.15 22.59 6.94
CA GLN A 53 -1.64 23.86 6.43
C GLN A 53 -1.45 24.97 7.48
N PRO A 54 -1.42 26.26 7.08
CA PRO A 54 -1.37 27.39 8.01
C PRO A 54 -2.49 27.41 9.05
N SER A 55 -3.66 26.85 8.71
CA SER A 55 -4.81 26.67 9.61
C SER A 55 -4.61 25.58 10.69
N GLY A 56 -3.49 24.85 10.64
CA GLY A 56 -3.15 23.80 11.60
C GLY A 56 -3.68 22.40 11.26
N CYS A 57 -4.47 22.24 10.19
CA CYS A 57 -4.95 20.94 9.72
C CYS A 57 -3.97 20.27 8.74
N TYR A 58 -4.14 18.97 8.51
CA TYR A 58 -3.31 18.21 7.57
C TYR A 58 -4.05 17.91 6.27
N LYS A 59 -3.51 18.36 5.15
CA LYS A 59 -4.07 18.12 3.82
C LYS A 59 -3.33 16.97 3.15
N LYS A 60 -4.06 15.99 2.60
CA LYS A 60 -3.49 14.95 1.74
C LYS A 60 -3.03 15.61 0.44
N VAL A 61 -1.75 15.49 0.13
CA VAL A 61 -1.16 16.05 -1.12
C VAL A 61 -0.89 14.97 -2.15
N LEU A 62 -0.72 13.72 -1.71
CA LEU A 62 -0.36 12.62 -2.58
C LEU A 62 -0.85 11.28 -2.05
N GLU A 63 -1.15 10.37 -2.95
CA GLU A 63 -1.34 8.95 -2.66
C GLU A 63 -0.59 8.11 -3.70
N ARG A 64 0.16 7.12 -3.23
CA ARG A 64 0.98 6.24 -4.07
C ARG A 64 0.88 4.79 -3.62
N ARG A 65 0.67 3.86 -4.57
CA ARG A 65 0.65 2.43 -4.22
C ARG A 65 2.04 1.92 -3.92
N VAL A 66 2.11 0.96 -3.00
CA VAL A 66 3.32 0.18 -2.70
C VAL A 66 3.15 -1.30 -3.06
N THR A 67 1.96 -1.69 -3.51
CA THR A 67 1.65 -3.04 -4.00
C THR A 67 1.80 -3.13 -5.53
N ALA A 68 1.64 -4.34 -6.05
CA ALA A 68 1.70 -4.62 -7.48
C ALA A 68 0.60 -3.90 -8.27
N GLY A 69 0.93 -3.54 -9.51
CA GLY A 69 0.01 -2.78 -10.38
C GLY A 69 -0.89 -3.66 -11.22
N LEU A 70 -0.51 -4.91 -11.33
CA LEU A 70 -1.16 -5.94 -12.09
C LEU A 70 -0.88 -7.25 -11.37
N ALA A 71 -1.93 -8.03 -11.18
CA ALA A 71 -1.86 -9.41 -10.73
C ALA A 71 -2.73 -10.29 -11.62
N ILE A 72 -2.30 -11.53 -11.80
CA ILE A 72 -3.01 -12.57 -12.58
C ILE A 72 -3.26 -13.73 -11.64
N LEU A 73 -4.53 -14.10 -11.44
CA LEU A 73 -4.99 -15.11 -10.49
C LEU A 73 -4.46 -14.86 -9.07
N GLY A 74 -4.42 -13.59 -8.65
CA GLY A 74 -3.87 -13.16 -7.36
C GLY A 74 -2.34 -13.13 -7.28
N ILE A 75 -1.63 -13.63 -8.29
CA ILE A 75 -0.16 -13.60 -8.34
C ILE A 75 0.30 -12.25 -8.89
N PRO A 76 1.09 -11.46 -8.14
CA PRO A 76 1.55 -10.16 -8.60
C PRO A 76 2.52 -10.32 -9.78
N VAL A 77 2.19 -9.72 -10.93
CA VAL A 77 3.03 -9.75 -12.14
C VAL A 77 3.85 -8.48 -12.35
N SER A 78 3.51 -7.40 -11.65
CA SER A 78 4.30 -6.17 -11.61
C SER A 78 4.63 -5.83 -10.16
N GLY A 79 5.78 -6.31 -9.67
CA GLY A 79 6.20 -6.18 -8.28
C GLY A 79 7.50 -6.94 -8.05
N ASN A 80 7.84 -7.24 -6.80
CA ASN A 80 9.10 -7.86 -6.38
C ASN A 80 10.33 -6.93 -6.49
N LYS A 81 10.14 -5.62 -6.38
CA LYS A 81 11.25 -4.67 -6.37
C LYS A 81 12.01 -4.79 -5.06
N LYS A 82 13.31 -5.09 -5.09
CA LYS A 82 14.19 -5.12 -3.92
C LYS A 82 15.30 -4.09 -4.07
N ILE A 83 15.57 -3.35 -2.99
CA ILE A 83 16.65 -2.35 -2.90
C ILE A 83 17.69 -2.74 -1.83
N GLY A 84 17.53 -3.90 -1.18
CA GLY A 84 18.51 -4.45 -0.24
C GLY A 84 18.26 -4.06 1.21
N MET A 85 16.98 -3.98 1.62
CA MET A 85 16.64 -3.86 3.04
C MET A 85 17.02 -5.14 3.81
N PRO A 86 17.33 -5.06 5.11
CA PRO A 86 17.62 -6.23 5.93
C PRO A 86 16.45 -7.21 5.93
N GLU A 87 16.76 -8.50 6.12
CA GLU A 87 15.74 -9.54 6.19
C GLU A 87 14.74 -9.27 7.31
N SER A 88 13.48 -9.61 7.06
CA SER A 88 12.43 -9.58 8.09
C SER A 88 11.69 -10.90 8.15
N SER A 89 11.37 -11.31 9.37
CA SER A 89 10.47 -12.42 9.66
C SER A 89 9.04 -12.17 9.21
N ASN A 90 8.59 -10.91 9.14
CA ASN A 90 7.19 -10.55 8.83
C ASN A 90 6.81 -10.79 7.36
N ASN A 91 7.80 -10.86 6.47
CA ASN A 91 7.62 -10.93 5.03
C ASN A 91 8.26 -12.19 4.42
N LYS A 92 8.42 -13.27 5.19
CA LYS A 92 8.98 -14.54 4.69
C LYS A 92 8.00 -15.21 3.73
N GLY A 93 8.50 -15.58 2.55
CA GLY A 93 7.75 -16.36 1.56
C GLY A 93 6.71 -15.57 0.75
N VAL A 94 6.64 -14.25 0.92
CA VAL A 94 5.73 -13.38 0.15
C VAL A 94 6.49 -12.54 -0.87
N PHE A 95 5.82 -12.15 -1.95
CA PHE A 95 6.36 -11.15 -2.87
C PHE A 95 6.41 -9.79 -2.19
N ILE A 96 7.52 -9.07 -2.30
CA ILE A 96 7.75 -7.80 -1.59
C ILE A 96 8.12 -6.67 -2.53
N ASN A 97 7.73 -5.45 -2.21
CA ASN A 97 8.28 -4.26 -2.84
C ASN A 97 8.98 -3.40 -1.80
N GLU A 98 10.17 -2.93 -2.14
CA GLU A 98 10.99 -2.03 -1.33
C GLU A 98 11.14 -0.69 -2.06
N PHE A 99 11.00 0.40 -1.30
CA PHE A 99 11.07 1.77 -1.81
C PHE A 99 11.88 2.65 -0.87
N THR A 100 12.54 3.67 -1.42
CA THR A 100 13.08 4.76 -0.63
C THR A 100 12.05 5.87 -0.47
N ILE A 101 11.91 6.39 0.74
CA ILE A 101 11.02 7.50 1.10
C ILE A 101 11.81 8.62 1.79
N LYS A 102 11.34 9.85 1.66
CA LYS A 102 11.99 11.00 2.28
C LYS A 102 11.70 11.00 3.79
N PRO A 103 12.73 11.13 4.66
CA PRO A 103 12.52 11.22 6.10
C PRO A 103 11.77 12.50 6.49
N GLY A 104 11.12 12.48 7.65
CA GLY A 104 10.39 13.64 8.19
C GLY A 104 9.05 13.94 7.50
N GLN A 105 8.65 13.16 6.49
CA GLN A 105 7.35 13.32 5.85
C GLN A 105 6.22 12.80 6.74
N LEU A 106 5.06 13.47 6.70
CA LEU A 106 3.85 13.01 7.37
C LEU A 106 3.17 11.97 6.48
N ILE A 107 3.29 10.69 6.86
CA ILE A 107 2.77 9.58 6.06
C ILE A 107 1.61 8.91 6.81
N SER A 108 0.57 8.53 6.07
CA SER A 108 -0.43 7.57 6.50
C SER A 108 -0.34 6.36 5.57
N ILE A 109 -0.07 5.19 6.13
CA ILE A 109 -0.20 3.93 5.41
C ILE A 109 -1.69 3.57 5.43
N ILE A 110 -2.27 3.33 4.26
CA ILE A 110 -3.67 2.94 4.14
C ILE A 110 -3.76 1.61 3.40
N HIS A 111 -4.55 0.69 3.93
CA HIS A 111 -4.89 -0.56 3.29
C HIS A 111 -6.38 -0.58 2.98
N TYR A 112 -6.72 -1.00 1.76
CA TYR A 112 -8.09 -1.13 1.28
C TYR A 112 -8.42 -2.61 1.06
N TRP A 113 -9.62 -3.01 1.45
CA TRP A 113 -10.14 -4.34 1.12
C TRP A 113 -11.63 -4.27 0.82
N THR A 114 -12.10 -5.26 0.09
CA THR A 114 -13.52 -5.42 -0.23
C THR A 114 -14.10 -6.44 0.74
N GLN A 115 -15.01 -6.01 1.60
CA GLN A 115 -15.77 -6.90 2.45
C GLN A 115 -16.95 -7.47 1.64
N PRO A 116 -17.00 -8.79 1.40
CA PRO A 116 -18.12 -9.39 0.70
C PRO A 116 -19.38 -9.27 1.55
N GLY A 117 -20.47 -8.82 0.92
CA GLY A 117 -21.78 -8.73 1.56
C GLY A 117 -22.81 -9.55 0.81
N TYR A 118 -23.90 -9.93 1.49
CA TYR A 118 -24.94 -10.78 0.92
C TYR A 118 -25.60 -10.18 -0.32
N TYR A 119 -25.79 -8.85 -0.34
CA TYR A 119 -26.39 -8.13 -1.47
C TYR A 119 -25.40 -7.23 -2.22
N GLN A 120 -24.45 -6.64 -1.49
CA GLN A 120 -23.48 -5.70 -2.03
C GLN A 120 -22.17 -5.81 -1.26
N ASN A 121 -21.07 -5.73 -2.00
CA ASN A 121 -19.74 -5.63 -1.42
C ASN A 121 -19.52 -4.22 -0.87
N THR A 122 -18.81 -4.11 0.25
CA THR A 122 -18.47 -2.82 0.87
C THR A 122 -16.97 -2.62 0.83
N GLU A 123 -16.51 -1.50 0.29
CA GLU A 123 -15.11 -1.10 0.41
C GLU A 123 -14.81 -0.64 1.84
N ARG A 124 -13.74 -1.17 2.40
CA ARG A 124 -13.25 -0.85 3.73
C ARG A 124 -11.81 -0.37 3.64
N SER A 125 -11.40 0.40 4.64
CA SER A 125 -10.00 0.79 4.77
C SER A 125 -9.61 0.92 6.23
N VAL A 126 -8.32 0.71 6.47
CA VAL A 126 -7.66 0.89 7.77
C VAL A 126 -6.35 1.63 7.52
N SER A 127 -5.96 2.49 8.45
CA SER A 127 -4.75 3.26 8.31
C SER A 127 -3.96 3.38 9.60
N THR A 128 -2.66 3.60 9.45
CA THR A 128 -1.75 3.96 10.53
C THR A 128 -0.85 5.10 10.09
N ARG A 129 -0.51 5.99 11.03
CA ARG A 129 0.24 7.22 10.77
C ARG A 129 1.65 7.10 11.31
N PHE A 130 2.64 7.51 10.53
CA PHE A 130 4.03 7.56 11.00
C PHE A 130 4.84 8.62 10.26
N ILE A 131 5.98 8.98 10.85
CA ILE A 131 7.02 9.84 10.28
C ILE A 131 8.27 8.97 10.12
N PRO A 132 8.76 8.75 8.89
CA PRO A 132 9.99 7.99 8.66
C PRO A 132 11.21 8.75 9.19
N GLN A 133 12.09 8.04 9.87
CA GLN A 133 13.36 8.55 10.39
C GLN A 133 14.49 8.32 9.38
N PRO A 134 15.49 9.21 9.31
CA PRO A 134 16.55 9.13 8.31
C PRO A 134 17.38 7.85 8.45
N ASN A 135 17.59 7.14 7.34
CA ASN A 135 18.33 5.87 7.26
C ASN A 135 17.70 4.66 7.98
N HIS A 136 16.42 4.74 8.35
CA HIS A 136 15.71 3.62 8.98
C HIS A 136 15.03 2.71 7.95
N ASP A 137 14.83 1.45 8.35
CA ASP A 137 14.16 0.41 7.58
C ASP A 137 12.82 0.02 8.17
N TYR A 138 11.74 0.14 7.41
CA TYR A 138 10.38 -0.13 7.87
C TYR A 138 9.72 -1.28 7.14
N ASP A 139 9.06 -2.19 7.87
CA ASP A 139 8.07 -3.09 7.31
C ASP A 139 6.66 -2.53 7.48
N ILE A 140 5.91 -2.52 6.38
CA ILE A 140 4.45 -2.41 6.40
C ILE A 140 3.89 -3.83 6.50
N VAL A 141 3.16 -4.07 7.59
CA VAL A 141 2.56 -5.37 7.88
C VAL A 141 1.05 -5.21 7.84
N VAL A 142 0.43 -5.90 6.89
CA VAL A 142 -1.02 -6.04 6.81
C VAL A 142 -1.39 -7.42 7.33
N THR A 143 -2.29 -7.46 8.31
CA THR A 143 -2.80 -8.71 8.90
C THR A 143 -4.31 -8.65 8.99
N GLY A 144 -4.98 -9.77 8.80
CA GLY A 144 -6.44 -9.78 8.83
C GLY A 144 -7.01 -11.10 8.36
N SER A 145 -8.33 -11.13 8.29
CA SER A 145 -9.07 -12.24 7.69
C SER A 145 -10.36 -11.70 7.09
N GLU A 146 -10.92 -12.47 6.15
CA GLU A 146 -12.19 -12.16 5.48
C GLU A 146 -13.33 -11.81 6.45
N PHE A 147 -13.31 -12.37 7.66
CA PHE A 147 -14.34 -12.18 8.69
C PHE A 147 -13.94 -11.22 9.81
N GLY A 148 -12.65 -11.03 10.07
CA GLY A 148 -12.13 -10.19 11.16
C GLY A 148 -11.81 -8.76 10.76
N GLY A 149 -11.81 -8.47 9.46
CA GLY A 149 -11.32 -7.20 8.91
C GLY A 149 -9.80 -7.13 8.91
N ASP A 150 -9.26 -6.26 8.07
CA ASP A 150 -7.83 -6.07 7.95
C ASP A 150 -7.34 -4.99 8.91
N SER A 151 -6.07 -5.14 9.30
CA SER A 151 -5.31 -4.22 10.13
C SER A 151 -3.99 -3.92 9.44
N VAL A 152 -3.50 -2.69 9.61
CA VAL A 152 -2.22 -2.27 9.06
C VAL A 152 -1.35 -1.71 10.18
N SER A 153 -0.09 -2.13 10.20
CA SER A 153 0.92 -1.66 11.14
C SER A 153 2.24 -1.40 10.43
N VAL A 154 3.08 -0.59 11.06
CA VAL A 154 4.46 -0.34 10.64
C VAL A 154 5.41 -0.80 11.72
N ARG A 155 6.49 -1.45 11.33
CA ARG A 155 7.56 -1.93 12.22
C ARG A 155 8.86 -1.32 11.78
N ASP A 156 9.61 -0.78 12.72
CA ASP A 156 10.99 -0.37 12.51
C ASP A 156 11.87 -1.61 12.70
N LEU A 157 12.76 -1.86 11.73
CA LEU A 157 13.69 -2.98 11.77
C LEU A 157 14.98 -2.64 12.52
N ASP A 158 15.20 -1.37 12.85
CA ASP A 158 16.35 -0.96 13.63
C ASP A 158 16.19 -1.38 15.10
N PRO A 159 17.19 -2.07 15.70
CA PRO A 159 17.09 -2.56 17.07
C PRO A 159 16.78 -1.47 18.09
N GLY A 160 15.67 -1.63 18.82
CA GLY A 160 15.25 -0.69 19.86
C GLY A 160 14.65 0.63 19.34
N ALA A 161 14.48 0.78 18.03
CA ALA A 161 13.84 1.94 17.44
C ALA A 161 12.36 2.01 17.81
N LYS A 162 11.82 3.23 17.84
CA LYS A 162 10.41 3.52 18.13
C LYS A 162 9.80 4.20 16.92
N ILE A 163 8.63 3.70 16.51
CA ILE A 163 7.84 4.37 15.48
C ILE A 163 7.45 5.77 15.95
N VAL A 164 7.82 6.78 15.18
CA VAL A 164 7.39 8.17 15.39
C VAL A 164 6.04 8.36 14.71
N GLY A 165 5.00 8.62 15.49
CA GLY A 165 3.66 8.94 14.99
C GLY A 165 3.47 10.45 14.76
N TRP A 166 2.32 10.81 14.17
CA TRP A 166 1.86 12.20 14.13
C TRP A 166 0.37 12.30 14.41
N GLU A 167 -0.01 13.39 15.08
CA GLU A 167 -1.37 13.64 15.55
C GLU A 167 -1.97 14.93 14.96
N GLY A 168 -3.29 14.97 14.97
CA GLY A 168 -4.11 16.11 14.56
C GLY A 168 -5.15 15.76 13.51
N ASN A 169 -5.91 16.78 13.13
CA ASN A 169 -7.10 16.65 12.30
C ASN A 169 -6.78 16.85 10.82
N TYR A 170 -7.46 16.09 9.96
CA TYR A 170 -7.44 16.34 8.54
C TYR A 170 -8.13 17.68 8.23
N CYS A 171 -7.68 18.34 7.18
CA CYS A 171 -8.41 19.50 6.68
C CYS A 171 -9.81 19.08 6.23
N PRO A 172 -10.84 19.92 6.42
CA PRO A 172 -12.16 19.65 5.88
C PRO A 172 -12.03 19.44 4.38
N SER A 173 -12.39 18.24 3.91
CA SER A 173 -12.54 17.98 2.48
C SER A 173 -13.76 18.76 2.00
N GLY A 174 -13.60 19.51 0.92
CA GLY A 174 -14.74 20.18 0.28
C GLY A 174 -15.68 19.15 -0.35
N ILE A 175 -16.87 19.58 -0.80
CA ILE A 175 -17.84 18.74 -1.55
C ILE A 175 -17.25 18.15 -2.85
N PHE A 176 -16.05 18.57 -3.25
CA PHE A 176 -15.36 18.18 -4.48
C PHE A 176 -14.02 17.44 -4.27
N ASP A 177 -13.70 17.01 -3.04
CA ASP A 177 -12.58 16.09 -2.76
C ASP A 177 -13.04 14.62 -2.81
#